data_AF-A0A975U062-F1
#
_entry.id   AF-A0A975U062-F1
#
_cell.length_a   1.000
_cell.length_b   1.000
_cell.length_c   1.000
_cell.angle_alpha   90.00
_cell.angle_beta   90.00
_cell.angle_gamma   90.00
#
_symmetry.space_group_name_H-M   'P 1'
#
loop_
_entity.id
_entity.type
_entity.pdbx_description
1 polymer ?
#
loop_
_entity_poly.entity_id
_entity_poly.type
_entity_poly.pdbx_seq_one_letter_code
_entity_poly.pdbx_strand_id
1 'polypeptide(L)'
;MVLAEANAIGTAWLRAEVIGGEEGERMQRLLADYAEVRIQVYRDIRTRADGDRLDAETAKLQGELWGIAAGVARANPTAVTGLMLSALNEMFDLATTQKRFFAERVPAHILRLLLWTSILAVGALGYTFGVNGSRQAVMSVLLLVLWSSSLVLIVDINRPRQGAVTVSHAPIEWTLESFGPRR
;
A
#
# COMPACT_ATOMS: atom_id res chain seq x y z
N MET A 1 7.34 -3.90 -1.76
CA MET A 1 7.05 -2.98 -0.63
C MET A 1 6.29 -3.67 0.48
N VAL A 2 5.17 -4.35 0.21
CA VAL A 2 4.41 -5.09 1.24
C VAL A 2 5.24 -6.19 1.92
N LEU A 3 6.02 -6.96 1.14
CA LEU A 3 6.93 -7.96 1.70
C LEU A 3 7.98 -7.36 2.65
N ALA A 4 8.48 -6.16 2.34
CA ALA A 4 9.47 -5.49 3.20
C ALA A 4 8.82 -5.05 4.53
N GLU A 5 7.59 -4.51 4.47
CA GLU A 5 6.82 -4.18 5.67
C GLU A 5 6.51 -5.42 6.51
N ALA A 6 6.08 -6.52 5.89
CA ALA A 6 5.87 -7.80 6.56
C ALA A 6 7.14 -8.28 7.28
N ASN A 7 8.30 -8.25 6.61
CA ASN A 7 9.57 -8.64 7.21
C ASN A 7 9.99 -7.73 8.37
N ALA A 8 9.75 -6.41 8.26
CA ALA A 8 10.04 -5.47 9.34
C ALA A 8 9.15 -5.71 10.57
N ILE A 9 7.86 -5.98 10.36
CA ILE A 9 6.92 -6.36 11.43
C ILE A 9 7.38 -7.67 12.08
N GLY A 10 7.70 -8.71 11.30
CA GLY A 10 8.20 -9.98 11.83
C GLY A 10 9.50 -9.83 12.62
N THR A 11 10.42 -8.99 12.14
CA THR A 11 11.67 -8.68 12.85
C THR A 11 11.39 -7.98 14.17
N ALA A 12 10.48 -7.00 14.19
CA ALA A 12 10.08 -6.32 15.42
C ALA A 12 9.42 -7.28 16.42
N TRP A 13 8.61 -8.23 15.94
CA TRP A 13 7.94 -9.23 16.79
C TRP A 13 8.93 -10.18 17.47
N LEU A 14 9.93 -10.68 16.72
CA LEU A 14 11.00 -11.51 17.29
C LEU A 14 11.87 -10.73 18.27
N ARG A 15 12.14 -9.45 18.00
CA ARG A 15 12.91 -8.61 18.94
C ARG A 15 12.11 -8.28 20.21
N ALA A 16 10.79 -8.17 20.12
CA ALA A 16 9.93 -8.04 21.28
C ALA A 16 9.96 -9.30 22.15
N GLU A 17 10.01 -10.50 21.54
CA GLU A 17 10.22 -11.77 22.27
C GLU A 17 11.53 -11.76 23.07
N VAL A 18 12.61 -11.25 22.46
CA VAL A 18 13.93 -11.18 23.10
C VAL A 18 13.96 -10.15 24.24
N ILE A 19 13.19 -9.06 24.18
CA ILE A 19 13.01 -8.16 25.33
C ILE A 19 12.39 -8.92 26.50
N GLY A 20 11.42 -9.80 26.21
CA GLY A 20 10.77 -10.66 27.20
C GLY A 20 9.99 -9.90 28.28
N GLY A 21 9.52 -10.65 29.27
CA GLY A 21 8.70 -10.13 30.36
C GLY A 21 7.38 -9.52 29.88
N GLU A 22 6.73 -8.77 30.76
CA GLU A 22 5.41 -8.18 30.50
C GLU A 22 5.44 -7.16 29.33
N GLU A 23 6.52 -6.38 29.22
CA GLU A 23 6.67 -5.39 28.16
C GLU A 23 6.87 -6.04 26.79
N GLY A 24 7.69 -7.09 26.69
CA GLY A 24 7.88 -7.86 25.45
C GLY A 24 6.59 -8.50 24.96
N GLU A 25 5.85 -9.16 25.86
CA GLU A 25 4.53 -9.75 25.54
C GLU A 25 3.51 -8.70 25.11
N ARG A 26 3.49 -7.55 25.79
CA ARG A 26 2.61 -6.43 25.42
C ARG A 26 2.96 -5.87 24.04
N MET A 27 4.24 -5.75 23.72
CA MET A 27 4.70 -5.33 22.40
C MET A 27 4.32 -6.34 21.31
N GLN A 28 4.43 -7.65 21.57
CA GLN A 28 3.99 -8.68 20.61
C GLN A 28 2.49 -8.59 20.30
N ARG A 29 1.64 -8.35 21.32
CA ARG A 29 0.20 -8.12 21.11
C ARG A 29 -0.06 -6.88 20.27
N LEU A 30 0.58 -5.75 20.59
CA LEU A 30 0.46 -4.51 19.83
C LEU A 30 0.97 -4.65 18.38
N LEU A 31 2.01 -5.44 18.14
CA LEU A 31 2.51 -5.72 16.79
C LEU A 31 1.54 -6.58 15.97
N ALA A 32 0.84 -7.52 16.62
CA ALA A 32 -0.21 -8.28 15.96
C ALA A 32 -1.41 -7.38 15.60
N ASP A 33 -1.86 -6.53 16.53
CA ASP A 33 -2.92 -5.55 16.26
C ASP A 33 -2.51 -4.57 15.15
N TYR A 34 -1.25 -4.14 15.16
CA TYR A 34 -0.68 -3.30 14.11
C TYR A 34 -0.76 -3.99 12.75
N ALA A 35 -0.30 -5.25 12.65
CA ALA A 35 -0.34 -6.01 11.41
C ALA A 35 -1.77 -6.16 10.86
N GLU A 36 -2.76 -6.38 11.74
CA GLU A 36 -4.19 -6.43 11.36
C GLU A 36 -4.68 -5.11 10.77
N VAL A 37 -4.37 -3.98 11.42
CA VAL A 37 -4.69 -2.64 10.91
C VAL A 37 -4.01 -2.40 9.56
N ARG A 38 -2.76 -2.86 9.39
CA ARG A 38 -2.07 -2.74 8.10
C ARG A 38 -2.75 -3.56 7.01
N ILE A 39 -3.25 -4.77 7.29
CA ILE A 39 -4.05 -5.55 6.33
C ILE A 39 -5.28 -4.76 5.87
N GLN A 40 -6.00 -4.13 6.80
CA GLN A 40 -7.17 -3.29 6.48
C GLN A 40 -6.81 -2.10 5.58
N VAL A 41 -5.62 -1.50 5.74
CA VAL A 41 -5.15 -0.40 4.87
C VAL A 41 -5.05 -0.84 3.41
N TYR A 42 -4.72 -2.10 3.13
CA TYR A 42 -4.66 -2.63 1.77
C TYR A 42 -6.02 -3.08 1.23
N ARG A 43 -6.91 -3.58 2.10
CA ARG A 43 -8.19 -4.19 1.68
C ARG A 43 -9.35 -3.20 1.65
N ASP A 44 -9.48 -2.34 2.65
CA ASP A 44 -10.76 -1.73 3.03
C ASP A 44 -10.86 -0.22 2.81
N ILE A 45 -9.82 0.45 2.28
CA ILE A 45 -9.89 1.89 2.03
C ILE A 45 -10.70 2.18 0.76
N ARG A 46 -11.99 2.48 0.97
CA ARG A 46 -12.94 2.84 -0.08
C ARG A 46 -13.18 4.35 -0.14
N THR A 47 -13.15 5.00 1.02
CA THR A 47 -13.33 6.45 1.17
C THR A 47 -12.12 7.12 1.80
N ARG A 48 -12.07 8.47 1.75
CA ARG A 48 -11.03 9.23 2.49
C ARG A 48 -11.16 9.02 4.00
N ALA A 49 -12.39 8.96 4.52
CA ALA A 49 -12.64 8.77 5.94
C ALA A 49 -12.11 7.42 6.45
N ASP A 50 -12.22 6.35 5.64
CA ASP A 50 -11.64 5.04 5.99
C ASP A 50 -10.11 5.12 6.11
N GLY A 51 -9.48 5.85 5.17
CA GLY A 51 -8.04 6.08 5.19
C GLY A 51 -7.59 6.89 6.42
N ASP A 52 -8.27 8.00 6.72
CA ASP A 52 -7.95 8.85 7.87
C ASP A 52 -8.12 8.09 9.20
N ARG A 53 -9.15 7.24 9.31
CA ARG A 53 -9.38 6.38 10.48
C ARG A 53 -8.24 5.38 10.68
N LEU A 54 -7.89 4.62 9.64
CA LEU A 54 -6.84 3.60 9.72
C LEU A 54 -5.45 4.21 9.93
N ASP A 55 -5.21 5.40 9.39
CA ASP A 55 -3.98 6.16 9.64
C ASP A 55 -3.88 6.60 11.11
N ALA A 56 -4.98 7.06 11.71
CA ALA A 56 -5.02 7.42 13.12
C ALA A 56 -4.81 6.20 14.03
N GLU A 57 -5.42 5.06 13.68
CA GLU A 57 -5.25 3.80 14.40
C GLU A 57 -3.81 3.27 14.30
N THR A 58 -3.22 3.33 13.10
CA THR A 58 -1.80 3.02 12.87
C THR A 58 -0.92 3.89 13.75
N ALA A 59 -1.10 5.22 13.74
CA ALA A 59 -0.29 6.16 14.51
C ALA A 59 -0.40 5.93 16.03
N LYS A 60 -1.60 5.58 16.52
CA LYS A 60 -1.81 5.23 17.92
C LYS A 60 -0.96 4.01 18.33
N LEU A 61 -1.03 2.93 17.56
CA LEU A 61 -0.26 1.70 17.84
C LEU A 61 1.25 1.94 17.75
N GLN A 62 1.71 2.73 16.77
CA GLN A 62 3.12 3.14 16.68
C GLN A 62 3.57 3.91 17.92
N GLY A 63 2.74 4.84 18.41
CA GLY A 63 3.02 5.61 19.62
C GLY A 63 3.09 4.74 20.88
N GLU A 64 2.19 3.78 21.02
CA GLU A 64 2.20 2.82 22.14
C GLU A 64 3.44 1.92 22.11
N LEU A 65 3.77 1.34 20.96
CA LEU A 65 4.98 0.53 20.76
C LEU A 65 6.25 1.31 21.07
N TRP A 66 6.35 2.55 20.57
CA TRP A 66 7.50 3.42 20.83
C TRP A 66 7.61 3.77 22.31
N GLY A 67 6.48 4.06 22.97
CA GLY A 67 6.43 4.38 24.39
C GLY A 67 7.01 3.25 25.25
N ILE A 68 6.60 2.01 24.99
CA ILE A 68 7.11 0.83 25.69
C ILE A 68 8.60 0.65 25.40
N ALA A 69 9.00 0.60 24.13
CA ALA A 69 10.39 0.37 23.73
C ALA A 69 11.34 1.44 24.30
N ALA A 70 10.94 2.71 24.29
CA ALA A 70 11.71 3.80 24.89
C ALA A 70 11.74 3.72 26.42
N GLY A 71 10.66 3.24 27.06
CA GLY A 71 10.63 2.94 28.49
C GLY A 71 11.67 1.88 28.87
N VAL A 72 11.64 0.74 28.18
CA VAL A 72 12.59 -0.37 28.39
C VAL A 72 14.02 0.08 28.11
N ALA A 73 14.27 0.81 27.01
CA ALA A 73 15.59 1.31 26.66
C ALA A 73 16.16 2.31 27.68
N ARG A 74 15.31 3.17 28.27
CA ARG A 74 15.73 4.09 29.34
C ARG A 74 16.06 3.37 30.64
N ALA A 75 15.27 2.34 30.98
CA ALA A 75 15.51 1.54 32.17
C ALA A 75 16.77 0.68 32.04
N ASN A 76 17.00 0.08 30.86
CA ASN A 76 18.11 -0.82 30.59
C ASN A 76 18.70 -0.58 29.19
N PRO A 77 19.57 0.44 29.02
CA PRO A 77 20.15 0.79 27.74
C PRO A 77 21.16 -0.28 27.29
N THR A 78 20.71 -1.18 26.44
CA THR A 78 21.49 -2.31 25.90
C THR A 78 21.43 -2.35 24.38
N ALA A 79 22.35 -3.08 23.76
CA ALA A 79 22.32 -3.33 22.31
C ALA A 79 20.98 -3.94 21.85
N VAL A 80 20.38 -4.81 22.68
CA VAL A 80 19.05 -5.42 22.42
C VAL A 80 17.97 -4.34 22.31
N THR A 81 17.91 -3.43 23.28
CA THR A 81 16.93 -2.33 23.26
C THR A 81 17.15 -1.36 22.09
N GLY A 82 18.42 -1.12 21.71
CA GLY A 82 18.76 -0.32 20.53
C GLY A 82 18.30 -0.99 19.23
N LEU A 83 18.47 -2.31 19.11
CA LEU A 83 17.96 -3.09 17.98
C LEU A 83 16.42 -3.06 17.93
N MET A 84 15.73 -3.10 19.06
CA MET A 84 14.27 -2.97 19.06
C MET A 84 13.82 -1.61 18.51
N LEU A 85 14.40 -0.51 19.02
CA LEU A 85 14.09 0.85 18.54
C LEU A 85 14.37 1.00 17.04
N SER A 86 15.47 0.41 16.55
CA SER A 86 15.81 0.41 15.12
C SER A 86 14.77 -0.37 14.29
N ALA A 87 14.31 -1.54 14.77
CA ALA A 87 13.30 -2.33 14.05
C ALA A 87 11.95 -1.60 13.99
N LEU A 88 11.53 -0.96 15.09
CA LEU A 88 10.32 -0.14 15.10
C LEU A 88 10.43 1.02 14.13
N ASN A 89 11.58 1.70 14.10
CA ASN A 89 11.79 2.82 13.18
C ASN A 89 11.68 2.39 11.71
N GLU A 90 12.34 1.28 11.34
CA GLU A 90 12.25 0.72 9.98
C GLU A 90 10.81 0.34 9.60
N MET A 91 10.08 -0.27 10.53
CA MET A 91 8.66 -0.60 10.34
C MET A 91 7.80 0.66 10.12
N PHE A 92 8.04 1.72 10.89
CA PHE A 92 7.30 2.99 10.77
C PHE A 92 7.62 3.73 9.47
N ASP A 93 8.89 3.70 9.04
CA ASP A 93 9.36 4.30 7.79
C ASP A 93 8.73 3.62 6.57
N LEU A 94 8.60 2.28 6.60
CA LEU A 94 7.92 1.53 5.54
C LEU A 94 6.44 1.88 5.43
N ALA A 95 5.75 2.02 6.57
CA ALA A 95 4.34 2.45 6.59
C ALA A 95 4.16 3.87 6.04
N THR A 96 5.04 4.79 6.41
CA THR A 96 5.02 6.19 5.94
C THR A 96 5.32 6.28 4.43
N THR A 97 6.31 5.53 3.98
CA THR A 97 6.68 5.46 2.56
C THR A 97 5.50 5.01 1.72
N GLN A 98 4.78 3.98 2.17
CA GLN A 98 3.56 3.56 1.48
C GLN A 98 2.44 4.58 1.51
N LYS A 99 2.22 5.27 2.63
CA LYS A 99 1.23 6.35 2.68
C LYS A 99 1.50 7.41 1.60
N ARG A 100 2.77 7.73 1.34
CA ARG A 100 3.16 8.61 0.22
C ARG A 100 2.86 7.97 -1.15
N PHE A 101 3.24 6.71 -1.38
CA PHE A 101 2.89 6.01 -2.63
C PHE A 101 1.38 5.98 -2.91
N PHE A 102 0.55 5.81 -1.88
CA PHE A 102 -0.91 5.83 -2.02
C PHE A 102 -1.49 7.25 -2.16
N ALA A 103 -0.82 8.27 -1.60
CA ALA A 103 -1.23 9.67 -1.71
C ALA A 103 -0.78 10.33 -3.03
N GLU A 104 0.30 9.83 -3.65
CA GLU A 104 0.75 10.21 -4.98
C GLU A 104 -0.23 9.74 -6.05
N ARG A 105 -1.34 10.46 -6.17
CA ARG A 105 -2.22 10.36 -7.33
C ARG A 105 -1.43 10.87 -8.53
N VAL A 106 -1.43 10.12 -9.63
CA VAL A 106 -1.00 10.67 -10.93
C VAL A 106 -1.74 11.99 -11.15
N PRO A 107 -1.00 13.09 -11.35
CA PRO A 107 -1.60 14.39 -11.46
C PRO A 107 -2.70 14.41 -12.51
N ALA A 108 -3.85 15.03 -12.19
CA ALA A 108 -5.02 15.06 -13.08
C ALA A 108 -4.71 15.64 -14.47
N HIS A 109 -3.64 16.42 -14.61
CA HIS A 109 -3.18 16.92 -15.91
C HIS A 109 -2.65 15.82 -16.83
N ILE A 110 -2.01 14.76 -16.31
CA ILE A 110 -1.52 13.63 -17.13
C ILE A 110 -2.72 12.86 -17.71
N LEU A 111 -3.74 12.60 -16.89
CA LEU A 111 -4.98 11.95 -17.35
C LEU A 111 -5.72 12.80 -18.40
N ARG A 112 -5.78 14.13 -18.20
CA ARG A 112 -6.35 15.04 -19.21
C ARG A 112 -5.54 15.02 -20.50
N LEU A 113 -4.22 15.05 -20.43
CA LEU A 113 -3.36 14.99 -21.60
C LEU A 113 -3.56 13.68 -22.36
N LEU A 114 -3.61 12.55 -21.64
CA LEU A 114 -3.88 11.23 -22.22
C LEU A 114 -5.21 11.23 -22.97
N LEU A 115 -6.29 11.69 -22.31
CA LEU A 115 -7.62 11.80 -22.93
C LEU A 115 -7.58 12.68 -24.19
N TRP A 116 -6.92 13.84 -24.13
CA TRP A 116 -6.76 14.73 -25.28
C TRP A 116 -6.02 14.06 -26.43
N THR A 117 -4.89 13.42 -26.15
CA THR A 117 -4.11 12.72 -27.18
C THR A 117 -4.87 11.56 -27.80
N SER A 118 -5.66 10.82 -27.01
CA SER A 118 -6.54 9.76 -27.52
C SER A 118 -7.65 10.31 -28.42
N ILE A 119 -8.30 11.41 -28.04
CA ILE A 119 -9.31 12.07 -28.88
C ILE A 119 -8.70 12.51 -30.20
N LEU A 120 -7.51 13.11 -30.18
CA LEU A 120 -6.80 13.54 -31.39
C LEU A 120 -6.40 12.35 -32.28
N ALA A 121 -5.91 11.25 -31.70
CA ALA A 121 -5.53 10.05 -32.43
C ALA A 121 -6.75 9.38 -33.11
N VAL A 122 -7.85 9.21 -32.38
CA VAL A 122 -9.11 8.68 -32.91
C VAL A 122 -9.68 9.61 -33.97
N GLY A 123 -9.64 10.92 -33.75
CA GLY A 123 -10.09 11.93 -34.72
C GLY A 123 -9.29 11.91 -36.02
N ALA A 124 -7.96 11.80 -35.93
CA ALA A 124 -7.07 11.72 -37.09
C ALA A 124 -7.32 10.44 -37.91
N LEU A 125 -7.47 9.29 -37.23
CA LEU A 125 -7.84 8.01 -37.88
C LEU A 125 -9.23 8.07 -38.53
N GLY A 126 -10.22 8.68 -37.85
CA GLY A 126 -11.55 8.88 -38.42
C GLY A 126 -11.52 9.76 -39.67
N TYR A 127 -10.70 10.81 -39.68
CA TYR A 127 -10.52 11.68 -40.83
C TYR A 127 -9.90 10.95 -42.03
N THR A 128 -8.85 10.15 -41.82
CA THR A 128 -8.20 9.41 -42.92
C THR A 128 -9.12 8.36 -43.55
N PHE A 129 -9.95 7.68 -42.76
CA PHE A 129 -10.97 6.76 -43.30
C PHE A 129 -12.11 7.50 -44.03
N GLY A 130 -12.50 8.69 -43.55
CA GLY A 130 -13.52 9.52 -44.21
C GLY A 130 -13.09 10.04 -45.59
N VAL A 131 -11.81 10.46 -45.72
CA VAL A 131 -11.27 11.00 -46.99
C VAL A 131 -11.02 9.90 -48.02
N ASN A 132 -10.59 8.70 -47.60
CA ASN A 132 -10.25 7.60 -48.51
C ASN A 132 -11.47 6.82 -49.04
N GLY A 133 -12.69 7.12 -48.58
CA GLY A 133 -13.93 6.48 -49.04
C GLY A 133 -14.05 4.97 -48.73
N SER A 134 -13.04 4.36 -48.11
CA SER A 134 -13.07 2.96 -47.71
C SER A 134 -13.80 2.85 -46.37
N ARG A 135 -15.02 2.32 -46.39
CA ARG A 135 -15.78 1.98 -45.17
C ARG A 135 -15.16 0.75 -44.51
N GLN A 136 -13.95 0.89 -43.95
CA GLN A 136 -13.33 -0.12 -43.10
C GLN A 136 -13.88 -0.03 -41.67
N ALA A 137 -15.21 -0.15 -41.55
CA ALA A 137 -15.92 -0.06 -40.27
C ALA A 137 -15.39 -1.06 -39.24
N VAL A 138 -15.03 -2.27 -39.69
CA VAL A 138 -14.41 -3.30 -38.85
C VAL A 138 -13.06 -2.85 -38.30
N MET A 139 -12.19 -2.27 -39.13
CA MET A 139 -10.86 -1.78 -38.71
C MET A 139 -10.98 -0.60 -37.74
N SER A 140 -11.95 0.30 -38.00
CA SER A 140 -12.24 1.45 -37.12
C SER A 140 -12.76 1.01 -35.75
N VAL A 141 -13.67 0.03 -35.71
CA VAL A 141 -14.18 -0.56 -34.47
C VAL A 141 -13.07 -1.27 -33.70
N LEU A 142 -12.24 -2.06 -34.38
CA LEU A 142 -11.09 -2.73 -33.75
C LEU A 142 -10.11 -1.73 -33.12
N LEU A 143 -9.79 -0.64 -33.83
CA LEU A 143 -8.93 0.43 -33.31
C LEU A 143 -9.55 1.14 -32.12
N LEU A 144 -10.85 1.46 -32.17
CA LEU A 144 -11.57 2.08 -31.06
C LEU A 144 -11.59 1.18 -29.82
N VAL A 145 -11.84 -0.12 -30.00
CA VAL A 145 -11.81 -1.10 -28.90
C VAL A 145 -10.41 -1.21 -28.31
N LEU A 146 -9.36 -1.26 -29.14
CA LEU A 146 -7.96 -1.32 -28.69
C LEU A 146 -7.54 -0.07 -27.91
N TRP A 147 -7.93 1.12 -28.39
CA TRP A 147 -7.64 2.39 -27.71
C TRP A 147 -8.42 2.53 -26.40
N SER A 148 -9.71 2.21 -26.42
CA SER A 148 -10.56 2.23 -25.22
C SER A 148 -10.06 1.25 -24.17
N SER A 149 -9.65 0.03 -24.58
CA SER A 149 -9.14 -0.97 -23.65
C SER A 149 -7.80 -0.54 -23.06
N SER A 150 -6.93 0.09 -23.85
CA SER A 150 -5.67 0.67 -23.39
C SER A 150 -5.88 1.80 -22.39
N LEU A 151 -6.84 2.70 -22.63
CA LEU A 151 -7.22 3.77 -21.68
C LEU A 151 -7.76 3.20 -20.37
N VAL A 152 -8.65 2.20 -20.44
CA VAL A 152 -9.17 1.51 -19.25
C VAL A 152 -8.03 0.88 -18.47
N LEU A 153 -7.11 0.18 -19.15
CA LEU A 153 -5.95 -0.45 -18.51
C LEU A 153 -5.02 0.56 -17.83
N ILE A 154 -4.73 1.70 -18.47
CA ILE A 154 -3.90 2.76 -17.88
C ILE A 154 -4.56 3.35 -16.62
N VAL A 155 -5.87 3.59 -16.67
CA VAL A 155 -6.63 4.10 -15.51
C VAL A 155 -6.69 3.05 -14.39
N ASP A 156 -6.82 1.76 -14.74
CA ASP A 156 -6.87 0.63 -13.82
C ASP A 156 -5.55 0.44 -13.08
N ILE A 157 -4.42 0.43 -13.80
CA ILE A 157 -3.06 0.35 -13.25
C ILE A 157 -2.78 1.52 -12.28
N ASN A 158 -3.36 2.68 -12.56
CA ASN A 158 -3.19 3.87 -11.73
C ASN A 158 -4.09 3.90 -10.48
N ARG A 159 -4.88 2.85 -10.24
CA ARG A 159 -5.70 2.68 -9.04
C ARG A 159 -5.21 1.46 -8.22
N PRO A 160 -4.09 1.58 -7.49
CA PRO A 160 -3.48 0.44 -6.78
C PRO A 160 -4.38 -0.23 -5.72
N ARG A 161 -5.47 0.43 -5.30
CA ARG A 161 -6.47 -0.11 -4.34
C ARG A 161 -7.84 -0.46 -4.96
N GLN A 162 -8.13 -0.03 -6.18
CA GLN A 162 -9.49 -0.14 -6.78
C GLN A 162 -9.49 -0.66 -8.21
N GLY A 163 -8.32 -0.94 -8.80
CA GLY A 163 -8.17 -1.56 -10.11
C GLY A 163 -8.18 -3.09 -10.05
N ALA A 164 -8.24 -3.74 -11.21
CA ALA A 164 -8.17 -5.19 -11.36
C ALA A 164 -6.80 -5.77 -10.97
N VAL A 165 -5.74 -4.97 -11.05
CA VAL A 165 -4.40 -5.30 -10.52
C VAL A 165 -4.24 -4.70 -9.13
N THR A 166 -4.48 -5.52 -8.10
CA THR A 166 -4.36 -5.11 -6.69
C THR A 166 -2.99 -5.48 -6.11
N VAL A 167 -2.56 -4.71 -5.11
CA VAL A 167 -1.37 -5.06 -4.34
C VAL A 167 -1.72 -6.19 -3.36
N SER A 168 -1.02 -7.33 -3.47
CA SER A 168 -1.23 -8.46 -2.57
C SER A 168 -0.76 -8.15 -1.14
N HIS A 169 -1.63 -8.39 -0.15
CA HIS A 169 -1.38 -8.27 1.28
C HIS A 169 -0.94 -9.59 1.93
N ALA A 170 -0.89 -10.69 1.15
CA ALA A 170 -0.56 -12.03 1.63
C ALA A 170 0.73 -12.11 2.49
N PRO A 171 1.81 -11.35 2.20
CA PRO A 171 3.00 -11.38 3.05
C PRO A 171 2.75 -10.98 4.51
N ILE A 172 1.84 -10.02 4.76
CA ILE A 172 1.52 -9.59 6.13
C ILE A 172 0.64 -10.65 6.82
N GLU A 173 -0.32 -11.24 6.10
CA GLU A 173 -1.14 -12.35 6.63
C GLU A 173 -0.26 -13.55 7.03
N TRP A 174 0.68 -13.98 6.18
CA TRP A 174 1.62 -15.06 6.53
C TRP A 174 2.48 -14.73 7.74
N THR A 175 2.87 -13.46 7.89
CA THR A 175 3.63 -13.01 9.05
C THR A 175 2.76 -13.09 10.31
N LEU A 176 1.49 -12.68 10.24
CA LEU A 176 0.56 -12.79 11.35
C LEU A 176 0.33 -14.25 11.77
N GLU A 177 0.17 -15.15 10.79
CA GLU A 177 0.04 -16.60 11.02
C GLU A 177 1.28 -17.19 11.70
N SER A 178 2.46 -16.64 11.40
CA SER A 178 3.72 -17.09 12.00
C SER A 178 3.88 -16.75 13.49
N PHE A 179 3.07 -15.83 14.03
CA PHE A 179 3.13 -15.43 15.45
C PHE A 179 2.54 -16.49 16.39
N GLY A 180 1.86 -17.51 15.87
CA GLY A 180 1.22 -18.56 16.66
C GLY A 180 -0.12 -18.14 17.29
N PRO A 181 -0.78 -19.02 18.07
CA PRO A 181 -2.07 -18.73 18.68
C PRO A 181 -1.96 -17.58 19.68
N ARG A 182 -2.84 -16.58 19.58
CA ARG A 182 -2.95 -15.47 20.55
C ARG A 182 -3.16 -16.08 21.94
N ARG A 183 -2.15 -15.99 22.82
CA ARG A 183 -2.24 -16.36 24.23
C ARG A 183 -2.76 -15.20 25.06
#